data_AF-A0AAP8PVD7-F1
#
_entry.id   AF-A0AAP8PVD7-F1
#
_cell.length_a   1.000
_cell.length_b   1.000
_cell.length_c   1.000
_cell.angle_alpha   90.00
_cell.angle_beta   90.00
_cell.angle_gamma   90.00
#
_symmetry.space_group_name_H-M   'P 1'
#
loop_
_entity.id
_entity.type
_entity.pdbx_description
1 polymer ?
#
loop_
_entity_poly.entity_id
_entity_poly.type
_entity_poly.pdbx_seq_one_letter_code
_entity_poly.pdbx_strand_id
1 'polypeptide(L)'
;MTENNHSVADVEKIKRWSPVWIIPIVTALIGAWILFYHFSHQGPVVTLVTTTAEGLEAGKTKIKSRSVDVGVVETVTLSDDLSKVMVQARLNSGMEKLLRQDSAFWVVKPQIGREG
;
A
#
# COMPACT_ATOMS: atom_id res chain seq x y z
N MET A 1 -36.22 49.43 -56.85
CA MET A 1 -34.90 48.83 -56.55
C MET A 1 -34.61 49.18 -55.11
N THR A 2 -34.83 48.25 -54.19
CA THR A 2 -34.66 48.46 -52.76
C THR A 2 -34.03 47.19 -52.21
N GLU A 3 -32.73 47.26 -51.97
CA GLU A 3 -31.93 46.17 -51.41
C GLU A 3 -32.23 46.01 -49.92
N ASN A 4 -32.81 44.86 -49.59
CA ASN A 4 -33.13 44.40 -48.25
C ASN A 4 -31.93 43.65 -47.67
N ASN A 5 -31.02 44.41 -47.04
CA ASN A 5 -29.82 43.89 -46.39
C ASN A 5 -30.14 43.45 -44.95
N HIS A 6 -30.63 42.23 -44.77
CA HIS A 6 -30.74 41.61 -43.44
C HIS A 6 -29.35 41.17 -42.99
N SER A 7 -28.73 41.99 -42.14
CA SER A 7 -27.50 41.65 -41.43
C SER A 7 -27.79 40.49 -40.47
N VAL A 8 -27.61 39.26 -40.97
CA VAL A 8 -27.63 38.05 -40.15
C VAL A 8 -26.38 38.07 -39.29
N ALA A 9 -26.58 38.25 -37.97
CA ALA A 9 -25.51 38.20 -37.01
C ALA A 9 -24.88 36.81 -37.00
N ASP A 10 -23.60 36.72 -37.34
CA ASP A 10 -22.83 35.49 -37.24
C ASP A 10 -22.49 35.25 -35.76
N VAL A 11 -23.19 34.30 -35.14
CA VAL A 11 -23.02 33.96 -33.73
C VAL A 11 -21.86 32.97 -33.60
N GLU A 12 -20.64 33.48 -33.53
CA GLU A 12 -19.51 32.66 -33.08
C GLU A 12 -19.68 32.29 -31.60
N LYS A 13 -20.01 31.02 -31.35
CA LYS A 13 -20.03 30.45 -30.01
C LYS A 13 -18.61 30.37 -29.48
N ILE A 14 -18.20 31.37 -28.71
CA ILE A 14 -16.90 31.38 -28.05
C ILE A 14 -16.87 30.25 -27.00
N LYS A 15 -16.42 29.06 -27.39
CA LYS A 15 -16.22 27.91 -26.50
C LYS A 15 -14.94 28.10 -25.70
N ARG A 16 -14.86 29.14 -24.89
CA ARG A 16 -13.76 29.33 -23.94
C ARG A 16 -14.08 28.51 -22.70
N TRP A 17 -13.53 27.31 -22.63
CA TRP A 17 -13.44 26.60 -21.36
C TRP A 17 -12.63 27.47 -20.40
N SER A 18 -13.26 27.87 -19.29
CA SER A 18 -12.65 28.79 -18.34
C SER A 18 -11.36 28.18 -17.79
N PRO A 19 -10.19 28.84 -17.89
CA PRO A 19 -8.93 28.36 -17.31
C PRO A 19 -8.99 28.08 -15.81
N VAL A 20 -10.04 28.58 -15.13
CA VAL A 20 -10.36 28.30 -13.73
C VAL A 20 -10.46 26.80 -13.43
N TRP A 21 -10.84 25.98 -14.42
CA TRP A 21 -10.92 24.52 -14.27
C TRP A 21 -9.56 23.81 -14.22
N ILE A 22 -8.45 24.50 -14.52
CA ILE A 22 -7.11 23.92 -14.41
C ILE A 22 -6.81 23.57 -12.95
N ILE A 23 -7.19 24.43 -12.00
CA ILE A 23 -6.94 24.22 -10.57
C ILE A 23 -7.56 22.91 -10.07
N PRO A 24 -8.88 22.64 -10.21
CA PRO A 24 -9.47 21.39 -9.72
C PRO A 24 -8.92 20.16 -10.44
N ILE A 25 -8.60 20.25 -11.73
CA ILE A 25 -7.99 19.14 -12.47
C ILE A 25 -6.59 18.83 -11.92
N VAL A 26 -5.76 19.85 -11.71
CA VAL A 26 -4.40 19.69 -11.17
C VAL A 26 -4.46 19.13 -9.75
N THR A 27 -5.35 19.64 -8.90
CA THR A 27 -5.55 19.11 -7.55
C THR A 27 -6.00 17.64 -7.57
N ALA A 28 -6.94 17.28 -8.45
CA ALA A 28 -7.40 15.90 -8.59
C ALA A 28 -6.25 14.97 -9.07
N LEU A 29 -5.43 15.43 -10.01
CA LEU A 29 -4.27 14.67 -10.50
C LEU A 29 -3.22 14.45 -9.40
N ILE A 30 -2.91 15.47 -8.60
CA ILE A 30 -1.99 15.34 -7.46
C ILE A 30 -2.55 14.35 -6.43
N GLY A 31 -3.85 14.45 -6.12
CA GLY A 31 -4.51 13.50 -5.21
C GLY A 31 -4.41 12.06 -5.73
N ALA A 32 -4.77 11.84 -6.99
CA ALA A 32 -4.67 10.52 -7.63
C ALA A 32 -3.23 10.00 -7.62
N TRP A 33 -2.25 10.87 -7.88
CA TRP A 33 -0.83 10.51 -7.83
C TRP A 33 -0.38 10.08 -6.45
N ILE A 34 -0.78 10.81 -5.39
CA ILE A 34 -0.43 10.46 -4.00
C ILE A 34 -1.02 9.10 -3.61
N LEU A 35 -2.29 8.83 -3.97
CA LEU A 35 -2.91 7.53 -3.71
C LEU A 35 -2.13 6.40 -4.40
N PHE A 36 -1.78 6.59 -5.68
CA PHE A 36 -1.01 5.61 -6.44
C PHE A 36 0.39 5.40 -5.85
N TYR A 37 1.08 6.50 -5.51
CA TYR A 37 2.40 6.47 -4.90
C TYR A 37 2.40 5.71 -3.56
N HIS A 38 1.42 5.96 -2.70
CA HIS A 38 1.32 5.29 -1.41
C HIS A 38 1.12 3.78 -1.56
N PHE A 39 0.28 3.34 -2.51
CA PHE A 39 0.04 1.92 -2.74
C PHE A 39 1.26 1.21 -3.35
N SER A 40 1.98 1.89 -4.25
CA SER A 40 3.13 1.31 -4.95
C SER A 40 4.37 1.11 -4.07
N HIS A 41 4.51 1.82 -2.95
CA HIS A 41 5.67 1.72 -2.05
C HIS A 41 5.47 0.73 -0.89
N GLN A 42 4.29 0.13 -0.79
CA GLN A 42 4.03 -0.90 0.22
C GLN A 42 4.62 -2.23 -0.22
N GLY A 43 5.43 -2.85 0.63
CA GLY A 43 5.94 -4.19 0.38
C GLY A 43 4.85 -5.26 0.57
N PRO A 44 5.13 -6.51 0.15
CA PRO A 44 4.14 -7.58 0.13
C PRO A 44 3.73 -7.98 1.56
N VAL A 45 2.45 -8.27 1.71
CA VAL A 45 1.87 -8.80 2.96
C VAL A 45 1.72 -10.31 2.83
N VAL A 46 2.14 -11.04 3.86
CA VAL A 46 2.04 -12.49 3.96
C VAL A 46 1.32 -12.91 5.23
N THR A 47 0.51 -13.96 5.11
CA THR A 47 -0.22 -14.54 6.24
C THR A 47 0.43 -15.86 6.60
N LEU A 48 0.96 -15.94 7.82
CA LEU A 48 1.57 -17.14 8.39
C LEU A 48 0.57 -17.78 9.34
N VAL A 49 0.39 -19.10 9.23
CA VAL A 49 -0.50 -19.87 10.10
C VAL A 49 0.36 -20.70 11.05
N THR A 50 0.15 -20.50 12.35
CA THR A 50 0.92 -21.18 13.41
C THR A 50 -0.03 -21.62 14.53
N THR A 51 0.42 -22.57 15.35
CA THR A 51 -0.33 -23.03 16.53
C THR A 51 -0.17 -22.08 17.71
N THR A 52 0.92 -21.30 17.76
CA THR A 52 1.22 -20.38 18.87
C THR A 52 1.83 -19.07 18.37
N ALA A 53 1.49 -17.99 19.08
CA ALA A 53 2.02 -16.64 18.87
C ALA A 53 2.98 -16.20 19.99
N GLU A 54 3.46 -17.13 20.82
CA GLU A 54 4.25 -16.79 22.01
C GLU A 54 5.49 -15.97 21.65
N GLY A 55 5.59 -14.77 22.23
CA GLY A 55 6.69 -13.83 21.98
C GLY A 55 6.58 -13.01 20.68
N LEU A 56 5.45 -13.10 19.97
CA LEU A 56 5.14 -12.23 18.82
C LEU A 56 4.29 -11.04 19.27
N GLU A 57 4.78 -9.84 18.99
CA GLU A 57 4.06 -8.60 19.23
C GLU A 57 3.84 -7.86 17.90
N ALA A 58 2.57 -7.57 17.61
CA ALA A 58 2.17 -6.74 16.48
C ALA A 58 2.89 -5.38 16.51
N GLY A 59 3.45 -4.97 15.37
CA GLY A 59 4.18 -3.72 15.17
C GLY A 59 5.59 -3.68 15.76
N LYS A 60 6.00 -4.66 16.59
CA LYS A 60 7.32 -4.68 17.23
C LYS A 60 8.20 -5.83 16.77
N THR A 61 7.62 -6.99 16.48
CA THR A 61 8.40 -8.15 16.06
C THR A 61 8.89 -7.96 14.63
N LYS A 62 10.22 -7.84 14.49
CA LYS A 62 10.91 -7.72 13.21
C LYS A 62 11.13 -9.08 12.58
N ILE A 63 10.93 -9.14 11.26
CA ILE A 63 11.24 -10.32 10.45
C ILE A 63 12.67 -10.13 9.95
N LYS A 64 13.50 -11.15 10.18
CA LYS A 64 14.89 -11.10 9.78
C LYS A 64 15.26 -12.22 8.82
N SER A 65 16.04 -11.88 7.81
CA SER A 65 16.72 -12.85 6.96
C SER A 65 18.22 -12.59 7.06
N ARG A 66 19.01 -13.63 7.41
CA ARG A 66 20.47 -13.50 7.59
C ARG A 66 20.85 -12.33 8.51
N SER A 67 20.14 -12.18 9.63
CA SER A 67 20.30 -11.09 10.61
C SER A 67 19.94 -9.67 10.13
N VAL A 68 19.45 -9.52 8.90
CA VAL A 68 19.00 -8.25 8.33
C VAL A 68 17.50 -8.09 8.51
N ASP A 69 17.06 -6.89 8.89
CA ASP A 69 15.64 -6.52 9.00
C ASP A 69 15.00 -6.44 7.60
N VAL A 70 14.01 -7.30 7.35
CA VAL A 70 13.34 -7.42 6.04
C VAL A 70 11.84 -7.13 6.13
N GLY A 71 11.31 -6.83 7.32
CA GLY A 71 9.89 -6.61 7.51
C GLY A 71 9.45 -6.64 8.97
N VAL A 72 8.15 -6.55 9.20
CA VAL A 72 7.54 -6.48 10.52
C VAL A 72 6.23 -7.26 10.56
N VAL A 73 5.93 -7.84 11.72
CA VAL A 73 4.60 -8.41 12.00
C VAL A 73 3.61 -7.25 12.18
N GLU A 74 2.56 -7.21 11.36
CA GLU A 74 1.52 -6.18 11.46
C GLU A 74 0.46 -6.54 12.49
N THR A 75 -0.07 -7.76 12.41
CA THR A 75 -1.17 -8.22 13.27
C THR A 75 -1.00 -9.68 13.64
N VAL A 76 -1.55 -10.02 14.80
CA VAL A 76 -1.63 -11.39 15.31
C VAL A 76 -3.07 -11.61 15.73
N THR A 77 -3.73 -12.57 15.11
CA THR A 77 -5.15 -12.86 15.30
C THR A 77 -5.37 -14.37 15.43
N LEU A 78 -6.48 -14.79 16.02
CA LEU A 78 -6.92 -16.19 15.93
C LEU A 78 -7.73 -16.40 14.65
N SER A 79 -7.69 -17.62 14.12
CA SER A 79 -8.61 -18.06 13.07
C SER A 79 -10.06 -18.04 13.56
N ASP A 80 -11.02 -18.04 12.63
CA ASP A 80 -12.45 -17.97 12.96
C ASP A 80 -12.92 -19.12 13.87
N ASP A 81 -12.28 -20.29 13.76
CA ASP A 81 -12.52 -21.48 14.58
C ASP A 81 -11.69 -21.50 15.88
N LEU A 82 -10.93 -20.45 16.16
CA LEU A 82 -10.02 -20.29 17.31
C LEU A 82 -8.94 -21.37 17.44
N SER A 83 -8.76 -22.23 16.45
CA SER A 83 -7.84 -23.38 16.53
C SER A 83 -6.41 -23.01 16.16
N LYS A 84 -6.22 -21.92 15.42
CA LYS A 84 -4.92 -21.49 14.88
C LYS A 84 -4.71 -20.01 15.10
N VAL A 85 -3.44 -19.62 15.10
CA VAL A 85 -3.02 -18.22 15.09
C VAL A 85 -2.65 -17.84 13.66
N MET A 86 -3.26 -16.76 13.18
CA MET A 86 -2.94 -16.09 11.93
C MET A 86 -2.08 -14.86 12.22
N VAL A 87 -0.85 -14.88 11.73
CA VAL A 87 0.11 -13.79 11.84
C VAL A 87 0.21 -13.11 10.49
N GLN A 88 -0.22 -11.85 10.41
CA GLN A 88 -0.05 -11.04 9.21
C GLN A 88 1.26 -10.27 9.33
N ALA A 89 2.11 -10.44 8.33
CA ALA A 89 3.45 -9.88 8.28
C ALA A 89 3.62 -9.08 6.99
N ARG A 90 4.22 -7.89 7.08
CA ARG A 90 4.57 -7.09 5.91
C ARG A 90 6.08 -7.06 5.73
N LEU A 91 6.54 -7.46 4.56
CA LEU A 91 7.94 -7.29 4.17
C LEU A 91 8.17 -5.88 3.62
N ASN A 92 9.41 -5.43 3.67
CA ASN A 92 9.82 -4.17 3.05
C ASN A 92 9.71 -4.25 1.52
N SER A 93 9.51 -3.10 0.86
CA SER A 93 9.47 -3.04 -0.61
C SER A 93 10.74 -3.64 -1.24
N GLY A 94 10.59 -4.42 -2.31
CA GLY A 94 11.69 -5.14 -2.98
C GLY A 94 12.13 -6.45 -2.34
N MET A 95 11.52 -6.86 -1.22
CA MET A 95 11.81 -8.15 -0.56
C MET A 95 10.98 -9.32 -1.09
N GLU A 96 10.21 -9.13 -2.18
CA GLU A 96 9.37 -10.17 -2.79
C GLU A 96 10.16 -11.43 -3.17
N LYS A 97 11.45 -11.27 -3.50
CA LYS A 97 12.35 -12.40 -3.85
C LYS A 97 12.59 -13.37 -2.68
N LEU A 98 12.30 -12.96 -1.45
CA LEU A 98 12.37 -13.80 -0.25
C LEU A 98 11.12 -14.67 -0.06
N LEU A 99 10.03 -14.37 -0.77
CA LEU A 99 8.76 -15.11 -0.71
C LEU A 99 8.70 -16.14 -1.84
N ARG A 100 9.31 -17.29 -1.63
CA ARG A 100 9.26 -18.43 -2.53
C ARG A 100 8.48 -19.56 -1.90
N GLN A 101 8.14 -20.56 -2.70
CA GLN A 101 7.40 -21.74 -2.22
C GLN A 101 8.20 -22.56 -1.20
N ASP A 102 9.53 -22.49 -1.26
CA ASP A 102 10.48 -23.14 -0.35
C ASP A 102 10.88 -22.27 0.86
N SER A 103 10.30 -21.08 1.00
CA SER A 103 10.62 -20.19 2.11
C SER A 103 10.06 -20.73 3.43
N ALA A 104 10.94 -20.85 4.44
CA ALA A 104 10.57 -21.25 5.79
C ALA A 104 10.60 -20.06 6.75
N PHE A 105 9.62 -20.00 7.64
CA PHE A 105 9.52 -19.01 8.72
C PHE A 105 9.55 -19.74 10.06
N TRP A 106 10.30 -19.20 11.02
CA TRP A 106 10.38 -19.72 12.38
C TRP A 106 10.57 -18.59 13.39
N VAL A 107 10.14 -18.84 14.62
CA VAL A 107 10.29 -17.90 15.74
C VAL A 107 11.58 -18.24 16.49
N VAL A 108 12.42 -17.23 16.74
CA VAL A 108 13.66 -17.39 17.51
C VAL A 108 13.43 -16.86 18.92
N LYS A 109 13.63 -17.72 19.94
CA LYS A 109 13.61 -17.30 21.34
C LYS A 109 15.04 -16.97 21.79
N PRO A 110 15.32 -15.73 22.26
CA PRO A 110 16.64 -15.41 22.79
C PRO A 110 16.89 -16.24 24.05
N GLN A 111 17.98 -17.01 24.05
CA GLN A 111 18.42 -17.73 25.24
C GLN A 111 19.44 -16.86 25.96
N ILE A 112 19.13 -16.43 27.19
CA ILE A 112 20.08 -15.72 28.04
C ILE A 112 20.86 -16.79 28.80
N GLY A 113 22.04 -17.15 28.29
CA GLY A 113 22.99 -17.98 29.02
C GLY A 113 23.61 -17.17 30.15
N ARG A 114 23.54 -17.66 31.38
CA ARG A 114 24.38 -17.18 32.49
C ARG A 114 25.78 -17.75 32.29
N GLU A 115 26.52 -17.22 31.33
CA GLU A 115 27.95 -17.47 31.19
C GLU A 115 28.66 -16.17 31.57
N GLY A 116 28.93 -16.10 32.88
CA GLY A 116 29.58 -15.04 33.64
C GLY A 116 29.72 -15.50 35.07
#